data_AF-A0A1W9VMH6-F1
#
_entry.id   AF-A0A1W9VMH6-F1
#
_cell.length_a   1.000
_cell.length_b   1.000
_cell.length_c   1.000
_cell.angle_alpha   90.00
_cell.angle_beta   90.00
_cell.angle_gamma   90.00
#
_symmetry.space_group_name_H-M   'P 1'
#
loop_
_entity.id
_entity.type
_entity.pdbx_description
1 polymer ?
#
loop_
_entity_poly.entity_id
_entity_poly.type
_entity_poly.pdbx_seq_one_letter_code
_entity_poly.pdbx_strand_id
1 'polypeptide(L)' 'MLQQALENEVAEFLEKHSNSRDENGLKTVVRNGYTPPGDIVTGIGKFEVKAPRIDDRKLAKTEERFSSAILPKYLREYQI' A
#
# COMPACT_ATOMS: atom_id res chain seq x y z
N MET A 1 14.06 6.96 -6.21
CA MET A 1 13.79 5.73 -6.98
C MET A 1 12.80 4.83 -6.27
N LEU A 2 13.11 4.27 -5.08
CA LEU A 2 12.17 3.34 -4.39
C LEU A 2 10.84 3.98 -3.99
N GLN A 3 10.86 5.15 -3.34
CA GLN A 3 9.63 5.84 -2.92
C GLN A 3 8.68 6.05 -4.10
N GLN A 4 9.20 6.53 -5.23
CA GLN A 4 8.41 6.76 -6.44
C GLN A 4 7.80 5.47 -6.99
N ALA A 5 8.54 4.37 -6.94
CA ALA A 5 8.03 3.08 -7.39
C ALA A 5 6.84 2.61 -6.52
N LEU A 6 6.90 2.84 -5.21
CA LEU A 6 5.79 2.55 -4.29
C LEU A 6 4.58 3.45 -4.53
N GLU A 7 4.80 4.74 -4.79
CA GLU A 7 3.74 5.67 -5.16
C GLU A 7 3.02 5.21 -6.44
N ASN A 8 3.78 4.79 -7.45
CA ASN A 8 3.23 4.32 -8.71
C ASN A 8 2.42 3.03 -8.53
N GLU A 9 2.93 2.06 -7.76
CA GLU A 9 2.22 0.80 -7.48
C GLU A 9 0.86 1.06 -6.79
N VAL A 10 0.83 1.99 -5.83
CA VAL A 10 -0.43 2.39 -5.17
C VAL A 10 -1.35 3.14 -6.13
N ALA A 11 -0.82 4.01 -6.97
CA ALA A 11 -1.62 4.73 -7.96
C ALA A 11 -2.29 3.77 -8.95
N GLU A 12 -1.54 2.80 -9.49
CA GLU A 12 -2.06 1.76 -10.39
C GLU A 12 -3.16 0.93 -9.71
N PHE A 13 -2.96 0.53 -8.45
CA PHE A 13 -3.97 -0.24 -7.71
C PHE A 13 -5.25 0.57 -7.47
N LEU A 14 -5.13 1.87 -7.16
CA LEU A 14 -6.27 2.77 -6.97
C LEU A 14 -7.02 3.02 -8.28
N GLU A 15 -6.30 3.16 -9.39
CA GLU A 15 -6.89 3.35 -10.71
C GLU A 15 -7.68 2.13 -11.15
N LYS A 16 -7.10 0.93 -10.98
CA LYS A 16 -7.79 -0.35 -11.24
C LYS A 16 -9.11 -0.48 -10.50
N HIS A 17 -9.20 0.05 -9.27
CA HIS A 17 -10.39 -0.03 -8.43
C HIS A 17 -11.21 1.28 -8.38
N SER A 18 -10.93 2.23 -9.27
CA SER A 18 -11.55 3.57 -9.27
C SER A 18 -13.08 3.52 -9.38
N ASN A 19 -13.61 2.53 -10.10
CA ASN A 19 -15.04 2.30 -10.31
C ASN A 19 -15.67 1.35 -9.29
N SER A 20 -14.87 0.74 -8.40
CA SER A 20 -15.36 -0.21 -7.41
C SER A 20 -16.00 0.53 -6.23
N ARG A 21 -17.30 0.30 -6.03
CA ARG A 21 -18.10 0.91 -4.96
C ARG A 21 -18.85 -0.17 -4.19
N ASP A 22 -19.07 0.06 -2.90
CA ASP A 22 -19.89 -0.80 -2.06
C ASP A 22 -21.39 -0.53 -2.24
N GLU A 23 -22.21 -1.28 -1.51
CA GLU A 23 -23.67 -1.14 -1.48
C GLU A 23 -24.17 0.28 -1.08
N ASN A 24 -23.33 1.06 -0.40
CA ASN A 24 -23.62 2.43 0.01
C ASN A 24 -23.05 3.47 -0.98
N GLY A 25 -22.49 3.03 -2.11
CA GLY A 25 -21.88 3.90 -3.12
C GLY A 25 -20.50 4.47 -2.73
N LEU A 26 -19.90 3.99 -1.64
CA LEU A 26 -18.57 4.40 -1.20
C LEU A 26 -17.48 3.59 -1.91
N LYS A 27 -16.33 4.21 -2.17
CA LYS A 27 -15.19 3.50 -2.76
C LYS A 27 -14.79 2.31 -1.88
N THR A 28 -14.53 1.17 -2.51
CA THR A 28 -14.06 -0.05 -1.83
C THR A 28 -12.58 0.02 -1.49
N VAL A 29 -11.82 0.80 -2.25
CA VAL A 29 -10.39 1.07 -2.07
C VAL A 29 -10.14 2.56 -1.96
N VAL A 30 -9.41 2.97 -0.92
CA VAL A 30 -8.99 4.36 -0.76
C VAL A 30 -7.55 4.45 -0.29
N ARG A 31 -6.88 5.53 -0.68
CA ARG A 31 -5.58 5.89 -0.10
C ARG A 31 -5.80 6.35 1.34
N ASN A 32 -5.10 5.73 2.29
CA ASN A 32 -5.22 5.98 3.72
C ASN A 32 -3.88 6.45 4.32
N GLY A 33 -3.31 7.49 3.71
CA GLY A 33 -2.04 8.09 4.15
C GLY A 33 -0.83 7.20 3.90
N TYR A 34 0.04 7.13 4.89
CA TYR A 34 1.29 6.39 4.86
C TYR A 34 1.42 5.57 6.15
N THR A 35 2.10 4.43 6.08
CA THR A 35 2.59 3.79 7.30
C THR A 35 3.72 4.62 7.89
N PRO A 36 3.94 4.55 9.21
CA PRO A 36 5.10 5.12 9.87
C PRO A 36 6.39 4.73 9.13
N PRO A 37 7.38 5.63 9.04
CA PRO A 37 8.63 5.33 8.36
C PRO A 37 9.28 4.11 8.99
N GLY A 38 9.71 3.17 8.14
CA GLY A 38 10.44 1.98 8.56
C GLY A 38 11.85 1.98 7.99
N ASP A 39 12.80 1.48 8.78
CA ASP A 39 14.16 1.24 8.32
C ASP A 39 14.22 -0.05 7.51
N ILE A 40 14.72 0.04 6.28
CA ILE A 40 15.09 -1.13 5.48
C ILE A 40 16.60 -1.31 5.55
N VAL A 41 17.03 -2.49 5.98
CA VAL A 41 18.44 -2.87 6.02
C VAL A 41 18.83 -3.46 4.67
N THR A 42 19.79 -2.83 3.98
CA THR A 42 20.45 -3.39 2.79
C THR A 42 21.94 -3.58 3.05
N GLY A 43 22.65 -4.24 2.12
CA GLY A 43 24.11 -4.41 2.22
C GLY A 43 24.90 -3.10 2.25
N ILE A 44 24.28 -1.96 1.92
CA ILE A 44 24.90 -0.63 1.94
C ILE A 44 24.56 0.13 3.24
N GLY A 45 23.59 -0.36 4.03
CA GLY A 45 23.18 0.24 5.29
C GLY A 45 21.66 0.32 5.46
N LYS A 46 21.24 1.01 6.51
CA LYS A 46 19.83 1.31 6.79
C LYS A 46 19.36 2.52 5.97
N PHE A 47 18.15 2.43 5.42
CA PHE A 47 17.51 3.57 4.80
C PHE A 47 16.02 3.63 5.18
N GLU A 48 15.52 4.83 5.49
CA GLU A 48 14.12 5.06 5.82
C GLU A 48 13.23 5.06 4.57
N VAL A 49 12.09 4.38 4.66
CA VAL A 49 11.05 4.39 3.62
C VAL A 49 9.70 4.71 4.22
N LYS A 50 8.93 5.55 3.51
CA LYS A 50 7.55 5.88 3.87
C LYS A 50 6.60 5.17 2.91
N ALA A 51 6.16 3.97 3.26
CA ALA A 51 5.28 3.22 2.38
C ALA A 51 3.85 3.85 2.36
N PRO A 52 3.30 4.14 1.18
CA PRO A 52 1.92 4.56 1.05
C PRO A 52 0.97 3.44 1.51
N ARG A 53 -0.12 3.85 2.16
CA ARG A 53 -1.10 2.93 2.76
C ARG A 53 -2.41 2.98 1.99
N ILE A 54 -2.97 1.81 1.74
CA ILE A 54 -4.29 1.63 1.13
C ILE A 54 -5.23 1.03 2.19
N ASP A 55 -6.46 1.53 2.26
CA ASP A 55 -7.56 0.83 2.93
C ASP A 55 -8.37 0.08 1.89
N ASP A 56 -8.24 -1.23 1.92
CA ASP A 56 -8.81 -2.22 1.01
C ASP A 56 -9.63 -3.28 1.78
N ARG A 57 -10.05 -2.98 3.03
CA ARG A 57 -10.76 -3.93 3.90
C ARG A 57 -12.06 -4.44 3.28
N LYS A 58 -12.71 -3.62 2.46
CA LYS A 58 -13.95 -3.98 1.75
C LYS A 58 -13.70 -4.92 0.58
N LEU A 59 -12.48 -4.95 0.04
CA LEU A 59 -12.13 -5.77 -1.12
C LEU A 59 -12.05 -7.26 -0.77
N ALA A 60 -11.71 -7.60 0.48
CA ALA A 60 -11.56 -8.98 0.94
C ALA A 60 -12.80 -9.88 0.76
N LYS A 61 -13.98 -9.29 0.48
CA LYS A 61 -15.21 -10.01 0.20
C LYS A 61 -15.38 -10.38 -1.28
N THR A 62 -14.65 -9.74 -2.18
CA THR A 62 -14.86 -9.82 -3.63
C THR A 62 -13.58 -10.13 -4.41
N GLU A 63 -12.42 -9.65 -3.95
CA GLU A 63 -11.13 -9.74 -4.65
C GLU A 63 -9.94 -9.78 -3.66
N GLU A 64 -8.74 -10.03 -4.20
CA GLU A 64 -7.52 -10.04 -3.41
C GLU A 64 -7.10 -8.64 -2.94
N ARG A 65 -6.66 -8.55 -1.68
CA ARG A 65 -6.15 -7.33 -1.06
C ARG A 65 -4.85 -6.84 -1.70
N PHE A 66 -4.56 -5.56 -1.51
CA PHE A 66 -3.32 -4.96 -1.98
C PHE A 66 -2.10 -5.63 -1.33
N SER A 67 -1.23 -6.17 -2.17
CA SER A 67 0.10 -6.62 -1.81
C SER A 67 1.11 -5.90 -2.69
N SER A 68 2.22 -5.46 -2.10
CA SER A 68 3.27 -4.79 -2.88
C SER A 68 4.20 -5.85 -3.47
N ALA A 69 4.51 -5.70 -4.74
CA ALA A 69 5.54 -6.48 -5.43
C ALA A 69 6.95 -5.98 -5.08
N ILE A 70 7.06 -4.70 -4.70
CA ILE A 70 8.34 -4.04 -4.38
C ILE A 70 8.75 -4.30 -2.93
N LEU A 71 7.82 -4.12 -1.98
CA LEU A 71 8.09 -4.27 -0.55
C LEU A 71 7.29 -5.42 0.08
N PRO A 72 7.97 -6.46 0.60
CA PRO A 72 7.35 -7.48 1.40
C PRO A 72 6.53 -6.91 2.56
N LYS A 73 5.40 -7.54 2.85
CA LYS A 73 4.46 -7.09 3.89
C LYS A 73 5.11 -6.86 5.26
N TYR A 74 6.04 -7.73 5.65
CA TYR A 74 6.74 -7.63 6.95
C TYR A 74 7.63 -6.37 7.08
N LEU A 75 8.08 -5.78 5.97
CA LEU A 75 8.83 -4.50 6.00
C LEU A 75 7.91 -3.29 6.14
N ARG A 76 6.59 -3.47 6.04
CA ARG A 76 5.57 -2.42 6.22
C ARG A 76 5.04 -2.35 7.65
N GLU A 77 5.26 -3.39 8.45
CA GLU A 77 4.68 -3.59 9.79
C GLU A 77 5.68 -3.33 10.94
N TYR A 78 6.89 -2.83 10.66
CA TYR A 78 7.90 -2.58 11.69
C TYR A 78 7.61 -1.32 12.53
N GLN A 79 6.70 -1.46 13.50
CA GLN A 79 6.69 -0.71 14.76
C GLN A 79 6.18 -1.67 15.85
N ILE A 80 7.08 -2.13 16.73
CA ILE A 80 6.74 -2.72 18.04
C ILE A 80 6.92 -1.62 19.08
#